data_AF-A0A3S0GB61-F1
#
_entry.id   AF-A0A3S0GB61-F1
#
_cell.length_a   1.000
_cell.length_b   1.000
_cell.length_c   1.000
_cell.angle_alpha   90.00
_cell.angle_beta   90.00
_cell.angle_gamma   90.00
#
_symmetry.space_group_name_H-M   'P 1'
#
loop_
_entity.id
_entity.type
_entity.pdbx_description
1 polymer ?
#
loop_
_entity_poly.entity_id
_entity_poly.type
_entity_poly.pdbx_seq_one_letter_code
_entity_poly.pdbx_strand_id
1 'polypeptide(L)'
;MNQVSFKRLSDADLDRLEKEGGELVVVREGHEPMVVMRLADWQAMDDTTYLLSDPANKEMLLRSIAELDAGKGIERELIDP
;
A
#
# COMPACT_ATOMS: atom_id res chain seq x y z
N MET A 1 10.88 -2.51 12.05
CA MET A 1 10.03 -1.41 12.54
C MET A 1 10.96 -0.32 13.06
N ASN A 2 11.15 0.75 12.30
CA ASN A 2 11.96 1.89 12.75
C ASN A 2 11.16 2.64 13.81
N GLN A 3 11.49 2.42 15.09
CA GLN A 3 10.97 3.24 16.18
C GLN A 3 11.82 4.50 16.29
N VAL A 4 11.23 5.65 15.99
CA VAL A 4 11.85 6.95 16.28
C VAL A 4 11.43 7.35 17.70
N SER A 5 12.29 7.07 18.67
CA SER A 5 12.13 7.54 20.04
C SER A 5 12.40 9.04 20.11
N PHE A 6 11.38 9.82 20.46
CA PHE A 6 11.44 11.23 20.90
C PHE A 6 12.42 12.13 20.12
N LYS A 7 12.44 11.99 18.79
CA LYS A 7 13.14 12.91 17.89
C LYS A 7 12.08 13.60 17.05
N ARG A 8 12.15 14.93 16.94
CA ARG A 8 11.37 15.68 15.94
C ARG A 8 11.54 14.97 14.60
N LEU A 9 10.44 14.74 13.88
CA LEU A 9 10.48 14.24 12.51
C LEU A 9 11.39 15.19 11.72
N SER A 10 12.52 14.69 11.24
CA SER A 10 13.50 15.51 10.53
C SER A 10 13.29 15.43 9.04
N ASP A 11 13.74 16.44 8.31
CA ASP A 11 13.70 16.43 6.84
C ASP A 11 14.41 15.18 6.28
N ALA A 12 15.51 14.74 6.92
CA ALA A 12 16.20 13.52 6.53
C ALA A 12 15.35 12.24 6.73
N ASP A 13 14.45 12.21 7.72
CA ASP A 13 13.52 11.08 7.89
C ASP A 13 12.46 11.08 6.79
N LEU A 14 11.97 12.26 6.39
CA LEU A 14 11.03 12.45 5.30
C LEU A 14 11.66 12.12 3.93
N ASP A 15 12.86 12.64 3.65
CA ASP A 15 13.62 12.36 2.43
C ASP A 15 13.85 10.85 2.26
N ARG A 16 14.16 10.16 3.37
CA ARG A 16 14.31 8.71 3.38
C ARG A 16 12.98 8.02 3.05
N LEU A 17 11.88 8.42 3.68
CA LEU A 17 10.56 7.86 3.45
C LEU A 17 10.11 8.04 1.99
N GLU A 18 10.39 9.20 1.39
CA GLU A 18 10.11 9.46 -0.03
C GLU A 18 10.89 8.52 -0.95
N LYS A 19 12.20 8.35 -0.67
CA LYS A 19 13.11 7.57 -1.50
C LYS A 19 12.95 6.06 -1.35
N GLU A 20 12.78 5.57 -0.13
CA GLU A 20 12.76 4.15 0.20
C GLU A 20 11.34 3.58 0.30
N GLY A 21 10.33 4.43 0.53
CA GLY A 21 8.97 4.01 0.85
C GLY A 21 8.83 3.43 2.27
N GLY A 22 7.63 2.93 2.57
CA GLY A 22 7.29 2.32 3.87
C GLY A 22 6.64 3.30 4.83
N GLU A 23 6.79 3.06 6.13
CA GLU A 23 6.19 3.88 7.18
C GLU A 23 7.14 4.24 8.34
N LEU A 24 6.85 5.37 8.98
CA LEU A 24 7.45 5.83 10.22
C LEU A 24 6.40 5.81 11.33
N VAL A 25 6.70 5.16 12.45
CA VAL A 25 5.83 5.16 13.63
C VAL A 25 6.32 6.23 14.61
N VAL A 26 5.45 7.22 14.86
CA VAL A 26 5.70 8.33 15.76
C VAL A 26 5.01 8.04 17.09
N VAL A 27 5.82 7.83 18.14
CA VAL A 27 5.34 7.63 19.51
C VAL A 27 5.75 8.82 20.35
N ARG A 28 4.79 9.46 21.03
CA ARG A 28 5.03 10.56 21.96
C ARG A 28 4.41 10.22 23.30
N GLU A 29 5.12 10.54 24.37
CA GLU A 29 4.65 10.30 25.73
C GLU A 29 3.30 11.00 25.98
N GLY A 30 2.32 10.25 26.48
CA GLY A 30 0.97 10.76 26.75
C GLY A 30 0.11 11.03 25.50
N HIS A 31 0.53 10.61 24.31
CA HIS A 31 -0.22 10.77 23.06
C HIS A 31 -0.45 9.44 22.34
N GLU A 32 -1.50 9.40 21.51
CA GLU A 32 -1.78 8.28 20.61
C GLU A 32 -0.63 8.10 19.60
N PRO A 33 -0.12 6.86 19.40
CA PRO A 33 0.83 6.56 18.33
C PRO A 33 0.27 6.90 16.95
N MET A 34 1.12 7.41 16.06
CA MET A 34 0.73 7.76 14.70
C MET A 34 1.66 7.12 13.68
N VAL A 35 1.16 6.90 12.47
CA VAL A 35 1.94 6.42 11.33
C VAL A 35 2.06 7.54 10.31
N VAL A 36 3.27 7.76 9.79
CA VAL A 36 3.56 8.65 8.67
C VAL A 36 4.07 7.80 7.51
N MET A 37 3.46 7.95 6.34
CA MET A 37 3.83 7.25 5.11
C MET A 37 3.58 8.14 3.90
N ARG A 38 4.08 7.76 2.73
CA ARG A 38 3.78 8.48 1.48
C ARG A 38 2.29 8.37 1.19
N LEU A 39 1.69 9.43 0.65
CA LEU A 39 0.29 9.40 0.24
C LEU A 39 0.00 8.28 -0.77
N ALA A 40 0.91 8.05 -1.72
CA ALA A 40 0.79 6.98 -2.70
C ALA A 40 0.74 5.58 -2.06
N ASP A 41 1.50 5.34 -0.99
CA ASP A 41 1.48 4.07 -0.28
C ASP A 41 0.15 3.87 0.45
N TRP A 42 -0.36 4.93 1.10
CA TRP A 42 -1.67 4.91 1.74
C TRP A 42 -2.80 4.67 0.73
N GLN A 43 -2.78 5.36 -0.42
CA GLN A 43 -3.76 5.18 -1.49
C GLN A 43 -3.75 3.76 -2.05
N ALA A 44 -2.56 3.20 -2.31
CA ALA A 44 -2.45 1.82 -2.77
C ALA A 44 -3.05 0.81 -1.76
N MET A 45 -2.86 1.04 -0.47
CA MET A 45 -3.48 0.22 0.58
C MET A 45 -5.00 0.40 0.65
N ASP A 46 -5.49 1.62 0.52
CA ASP A 46 -6.93 1.93 0.53
C ASP A 46 -7.63 1.32 -0.69
N ASP A 47 -7.06 1.49 -1.89
CA ASP A 47 -7.55 0.90 -3.14
C ASP A 47 -7.59 -0.63 -3.06
N THR A 48 -6.53 -1.25 -2.53
CA THR A 48 -6.47 -2.71 -2.33
C THR A 48 -7.53 -3.15 -1.33
N THR A 49 -7.70 -2.41 -0.23
CA THR A 49 -8.73 -2.70 0.78
C THR A 49 -10.12 -2.62 0.16
N TYR A 50 -10.37 -1.60 -0.66
CA TYR A 50 -11.61 -1.43 -1.40
C TYR A 50 -11.88 -2.62 -2.35
N LEU A 51 -10.92 -2.97 -3.20
CA LEU A 51 -11.05 -4.10 -4.15
C LEU A 51 -11.35 -5.43 -3.45
N LEU A 52 -10.79 -5.63 -2.26
CA LEU A 52 -10.93 -6.86 -1.49
C LEU A 52 -12.10 -6.85 -0.49
N SER A 53 -12.79 -5.72 -0.33
CA SER A 53 -13.87 -5.55 0.65
C SER A 53 -15.15 -6.31 0.27
N ASP A 54 -15.43 -6.44 -1.03
CA ASP A 54 -16.52 -7.26 -1.56
C ASP A 54 -16.04 -8.71 -1.77
N PRO A 55 -16.62 -9.71 -1.07
CA PRO A 55 -16.26 -11.11 -1.22
C PRO A 55 -16.32 -11.63 -2.67
N ALA A 56 -17.33 -11.21 -3.44
CA ALA A 56 -17.50 -11.68 -4.81
C ALA A 56 -16.41 -11.13 -5.73
N ASN A 57 -16.08 -9.83 -5.60
CA ASN A 57 -14.98 -9.22 -6.35
C ASN A 57 -13.63 -9.82 -5.95
N LYS A 58 -13.40 -10.02 -4.65
CA LYS A 58 -12.18 -10.65 -4.13
C LYS A 58 -11.97 -12.05 -4.72
N GLU A 59 -13.00 -12.90 -4.66
CA GLU A 59 -12.91 -14.27 -5.19
C GLU A 59 -12.63 -14.28 -6.69
N MET A 60 -13.31 -13.40 -7.45
CA MET A 60 -13.08 -13.26 -8.89
C MET A 60 -11.65 -12.79 -9.18
N LEU A 61 -11.17 -11.74 -8.52
CA LEU A 61 -9.83 -11.18 -8.73
C LEU A 61 -8.74 -12.22 -8.43
N LEU A 62 -8.81 -12.88 -7.29
CA LEU A 62 -7.84 -13.90 -6.89
C LEU A 62 -7.82 -15.09 -7.85
N ARG A 63 -8.99 -15.52 -8.34
CA ARG A 63 -9.08 -16.57 -9.37
C ARG A 63 -8.45 -16.11 -10.68
N SER A 64 -8.75 -14.90 -11.15
CA SER A 64 -8.19 -14.36 -12.39
C SER A 64 -6.67 -14.25 -12.32
N ILE A 65 -6.11 -13.80 -11.19
CA ILE A 65 -4.66 -13.76 -10.96
C ILE A 65 -4.07 -15.19 -11.05
N ALA A 66 -4.67 -16.17 -10.37
CA ALA A 66 -4.18 -17.54 -10.40
C ALA A 66 -4.26 -18.18 -11.80
N GLU A 67 -5.28 -17.84 -12.59
CA GLU A 67 -5.38 -18.28 -13.99
C GLU A 67 -4.30 -17.66 -14.88
N LEU A 68 -4.04 -16.35 -14.71
CA LEU A 68 -2.96 -15.66 -15.43
C LEU A 68 -1.58 -16.23 -15.10
N ASP A 69 -1.30 -16.44 -13.81
CA ASP A 69 -0.02 -17.03 -13.34
C ASP A 69 0.16 -18.46 -13.85
N ALA A 70 -0.93 -19.20 -14.05
CA ALA A 70 -0.94 -20.53 -14.65
C ALA A 70 -0.84 -20.52 -16.19
N GLY A 71 -0.67 -19.35 -16.82
CA GLY A 71 -0.57 -19.20 -18.27
C GLY A 71 -1.90 -19.38 -19.01
N LYS A 72 -3.05 -19.28 -18.33
CA LYS A 72 -4.39 -19.41 -18.94
C LYS A 72 -4.96 -18.09 -19.47
N GLY A 73 -4.16 -17.02 -19.46
CA GLY A 73 -4.54 -15.74 -20.03
C GLY A 73 -4.85 -15.84 -21.52
N ILE A 74 -5.86 -15.09 -21.97
CA ILE A 74 -6.21 -14.97 -23.38
C ILE A 74 -5.86 -13.55 -23.82
N GLU A 75 -4.88 -13.42 -24.72
CA GLU A 75 -4.54 -12.15 -25.35
C GLU A 75 -5.69 -11.70 -26.27
N ARG A 76 -6.06 -10.42 -26.20
CA ARG A 76 -7.11 -9.81 -27.01
C ARG A 76 -6.67 -8.43 -27.45
N GLU A 77 -6.99 -8.06 -28.69
CA GLU A 77 -6.80 -6.69 -29.15
C GLU A 77 -7.77 -5.73 -28.44
N LEU A 78 -7.34 -4.49 -28.24
CA LEU A 78 -8.18 -3.43 -27.70
C LEU A 78 -9.36 -3.18 -28.64
N ILE A 79 -10.56 -3.09 -28.07
CA ILE A 79 -11.79 -2.86 -28.84
C ILE A 79 -11.93 -1.36 -29.20
N ASP A 80 -11.33 -0.47 -28.42
CA ASP A 80 -11.24 0.98 -28.67
C ASP A 80 -9.97 1.56 -27.97
N PRO A 81 -9.25 2.57 -28.54
CA PRO A 81 -8.03 3.14 -27.96
C PRO A 81 -8.23 4.11 -26.79
#